data_AF-A0A1F4BM71-F1
#
_entry.id   AF-A0A1F4BM71-F1
#
_cell.length_a   1.000
_cell.length_b   1.000
_cell.length_c   1.000
_cell.angle_alpha   90.00
_cell.angle_beta   90.00
_cell.angle_gamma   90.00
#
_symmetry.space_group_name_H-M   'P 1'
#
loop_
_entity.id
_entity.type
_entity.pdbx_description
1 polymer ?
#
loop_
_entity_poly.entity_id
_entity_poly.type
_entity_poly.pdbx_seq_one_letter_code
_entity_poly.pdbx_strand_id
1 'polypeptide(L)'
;MRLGRHVLAAGILAVSLITSGPSWSYGWLSHWRIVETNWEALSRNLCPDAGGVQRPDLTRKEYERPAIANAAALGAVISDLSYVYPPTPRRFSDLLHYTGTGRFTDTVTRTACELGDRELLAFAVGLRSHYWADRLGHHHGTNVIVASLPNKAPNHLRGIPRLVYERDTATHRMVEIQALSAVDLSLTLVEAASVFIGRADESRELAARVEKLLGASFGVFYGKAMLELVPDLNRIIEFSGRVASVTCSAIDTAYGEAPPSSKDNLQLLDRCKQRLRSDEAKDKDAAQRHQQRRSNLLRNIQLVKQFPSIVTTYRKSLNDVAQGISKHAGPLPDYNLDTNLPAAGGQSRIADRTFCGLVDTWGKSCKDGSVFSLTEKVRFDWKQYLDEGLRARADGPKGGGGFVHSPSK
;
A
#
# COMPACT_ATOMS: atom_id res chain seq x y z
N MET A 1 -34.86 -30.15 -46.02
CA MET A 1 -33.53 -29.55 -46.16
C MET A 1 -33.25 -28.65 -44.95
N ARG A 2 -32.27 -29.02 -44.12
CA ARG A 2 -31.70 -28.17 -43.07
C ARG A 2 -30.80 -27.14 -43.74
N LEU A 3 -30.84 -25.87 -43.34
CA LEU A 3 -29.66 -24.99 -43.28
C LEU A 3 -30.02 -23.66 -42.59
N GLY A 4 -29.26 -23.28 -41.55
CA GLY A 4 -28.96 -21.88 -41.26
C GLY A 4 -29.79 -21.11 -40.21
N ARG A 5 -29.82 -21.56 -38.95
CA ARG A 5 -30.17 -20.69 -37.79
C ARG A 5 -29.06 -20.66 -36.74
N HIS A 6 -27.80 -20.43 -37.13
CA HIS A 6 -26.70 -20.20 -36.18
C HIS A 6 -25.60 -19.31 -36.78
N VAL A 7 -25.81 -18.00 -36.94
CA VAL A 7 -24.67 -17.06 -37.14
C VAL A 7 -24.87 -15.67 -36.50
N LEU A 8 -26.08 -15.18 -36.26
CA LEU A 8 -26.26 -13.83 -35.69
C LEU A 8 -26.42 -13.83 -34.17
N ALA A 9 -25.39 -14.27 -33.45
CA ALA A 9 -25.28 -14.11 -31.99
C ALA A 9 -23.82 -13.97 -31.51
N ALA A 10 -22.95 -13.35 -32.31
CA ALA A 10 -21.52 -13.19 -32.00
C ALA A 10 -21.04 -11.72 -32.06
N GLY A 11 -21.95 -10.74 -32.05
CA GLY A 11 -21.61 -9.33 -32.28
C GLY A 11 -21.69 -8.38 -31.07
N ILE A 12 -22.27 -8.81 -29.94
CA ILE A 12 -22.48 -7.92 -28.78
C ILE A 12 -22.19 -8.70 -27.49
N LEU A 13 -20.92 -9.08 -27.30
CA LEU A 13 -20.39 -9.43 -25.97
C LEU A 13 -18.88 -9.11 -25.91
N ALA A 14 -18.48 -7.97 -26.48
CA ALA A 14 -17.14 -7.40 -26.33
C ALA A 14 -17.20 -6.07 -25.57
N VAL A 15 -18.11 -5.98 -24.59
CA VAL A 15 -18.18 -4.89 -23.61
C VAL A 15 -17.77 -5.47 -22.26
N SER A 16 -16.65 -4.97 -21.74
CA SER A 16 -16.32 -4.90 -20.32
C SER A 16 -15.92 -6.19 -19.60
N LEU A 17 -14.73 -6.70 -19.93
CA LEU A 17 -13.83 -7.28 -18.93
C LEU A 17 -12.64 -6.33 -18.70
N ILE A 18 -12.94 -5.06 -18.40
CA ILE A 18 -12.01 -4.25 -17.61
C ILE A 18 -12.18 -4.77 -16.19
N THR A 19 -11.42 -5.80 -15.85
CA THR A 19 -11.31 -6.27 -14.48
C THR A 19 -10.84 -5.08 -13.64
N SER A 20 -11.71 -4.63 -12.75
CA SER A 20 -11.41 -3.66 -11.70
C SER A 20 -10.44 -4.33 -10.74
N GLY A 21 -9.18 -4.43 -11.14
CA GLY A 21 -8.17 -5.06 -10.32
C GLY A 21 -7.77 -4.15 -9.14
N PRO A 22 -7.10 -4.76 -8.16
CA PRO A 22 -6.95 -4.26 -6.80
C PRO A 22 -6.07 -3.01 -6.69
N SER A 23 -6.18 -2.32 -5.55
CA SER A 23 -5.50 -1.05 -5.30
C SER A 23 -4.11 -1.24 -4.81
N TRP A 24 -3.17 -0.54 -5.40
CA TRP A 24 -1.81 -0.54 -4.91
C TRP A 24 -1.43 0.90 -4.66
N SER A 25 -0.52 1.07 -3.73
CA SER A 25 0.21 2.29 -3.46
C SER A 25 1.65 2.08 -3.89
N TYR A 26 2.59 2.97 -3.54
CA TYR A 26 4.04 2.83 -3.82
C TYR A 26 4.45 1.38 -4.12
N GLY A 27 5.18 1.13 -5.22
CA GLY A 27 5.57 -0.25 -5.56
C GLY A 27 6.35 -0.90 -4.41
N TRP A 28 6.39 -2.23 -4.32
CA TRP A 28 7.04 -2.89 -3.19
C TRP A 28 8.53 -2.54 -3.04
N LEU A 29 9.22 -2.28 -4.15
CA LEU A 29 10.59 -1.77 -4.12
C LEU A 29 10.69 -0.41 -3.42
N SER A 30 9.72 0.47 -3.65
CA SER A 30 9.65 1.79 -3.02
C SER A 30 9.38 1.65 -1.51
N HIS A 31 8.47 0.77 -1.12
CA HIS A 31 8.21 0.44 0.29
C HIS A 31 9.46 -0.05 1.01
N TRP A 32 10.16 -1.02 0.42
CA TRP A 32 11.40 -1.56 0.99
C TRP A 32 12.53 -0.54 1.01
N ARG A 33 12.63 0.34 0.01
CA ARG A 33 13.60 1.45 0.00
C ARG A 33 13.36 2.39 1.17
N ILE A 34 12.10 2.72 1.47
CA ILE A 34 11.77 3.63 2.57
C ILE A 34 12.18 3.00 3.90
N VAL A 35 11.90 1.71 4.12
CA VAL A 35 12.39 0.98 5.29
C VAL A 35 13.90 1.09 5.41
N GLU A 36 14.63 0.73 4.35
CA GLU A 36 16.08 0.66 4.36
C GLU A 36 16.74 2.02 4.62
N THR A 37 16.24 3.07 3.95
CA THR A 37 16.82 4.41 4.01
C THR A 37 16.42 5.19 5.25
N ASN A 38 15.35 4.79 5.94
CA ASN A 38 14.83 5.47 7.13
C ASN A 38 14.84 4.58 8.39
N TRP A 39 15.54 3.43 8.36
CA TRP A 39 15.51 2.44 9.43
C TRP A 39 15.70 3.05 10.82
N GLU A 40 16.76 3.84 11.02
CA GLU A 40 17.05 4.45 12.32
C GLU A 40 15.96 5.41 12.79
N ALA A 41 15.35 6.17 11.88
CA ALA A 41 14.28 7.10 12.24
C ALA A 41 12.98 6.34 12.56
N LEU A 42 12.70 5.24 11.84
CA LEU A 42 11.53 4.40 12.06
C LEU A 42 11.64 3.53 13.32
N SER A 43 12.84 3.06 13.68
CA SER A 43 13.07 2.16 14.80
C SER A 43 13.38 2.89 16.12
N ARG A 44 13.81 4.16 16.05
CA ARG A 44 14.09 4.97 17.24
C ARG A 44 12.84 5.11 18.11
N ASN A 45 13.01 4.82 19.40
CA ASN A 45 11.95 4.93 20.40
C ASN A 45 10.66 4.19 20.01
N LEU A 46 10.78 3.05 19.32
CA LEU A 46 9.62 2.26 18.89
C LEU A 46 8.76 1.79 20.07
N CYS A 47 9.37 1.55 21.23
CA CYS A 47 8.71 1.08 22.45
C CYS A 47 8.94 2.05 23.63
N PRO A 48 8.32 3.25 23.62
CA PRO A 48 8.60 4.29 24.62
C PRO A 48 8.08 3.92 26.03
N ASP A 49 6.97 3.18 26.10
CA ASP A 49 6.26 2.87 27.35
C ASP A 49 6.43 1.42 27.81
N ALA A 50 7.58 0.79 27.55
CA ALA A 50 7.81 -0.62 27.86
C ALA A 50 7.89 -0.95 29.37
N GLY A 51 7.39 -0.09 30.27
CA GLY A 51 7.23 -0.37 31.70
C GLY A 51 8.53 -0.68 32.43
N GLY A 52 9.65 -0.12 31.97
CA GLY A 52 10.99 -0.42 32.51
C GLY A 52 11.63 -1.71 31.98
N VAL A 53 10.95 -2.47 31.10
CA VAL A 53 11.53 -3.62 30.42
C VAL A 53 12.33 -3.12 29.22
N GLN A 54 13.66 -3.28 29.28
CA GLN A 54 14.52 -2.95 28.16
C GLN A 54 14.18 -3.86 26.96
N ARG A 55 13.74 -3.26 25.86
CA ARG A 55 13.47 -3.98 24.61
C ARG A 55 14.72 -4.00 23.74
N PRO A 56 14.86 -5.00 22.86
CA PRO A 56 15.97 -5.05 21.93
C PRO A 56 16.08 -3.77 21.11
N ASP A 57 17.28 -3.18 21.07
CA ASP A 57 17.56 -2.03 20.20
C ASP A 57 17.68 -2.51 18.74
N LEU A 58 16.88 -1.94 17.85
CA LEU A 58 16.88 -2.23 16.42
C LEU A 58 17.85 -1.28 15.69
N THR A 59 19.14 -1.42 15.99
CA THR A 59 20.21 -0.65 15.33
C THR A 59 20.33 -0.96 13.83
N ARG A 60 21.09 -0.15 13.08
CA ARG A 60 21.42 -0.48 11.68
C ARG A 60 22.11 -1.84 11.54
N LYS A 61 22.96 -2.23 12.50
CA LYS A 61 23.61 -3.55 12.53
C LYS A 61 22.61 -4.69 12.71
N GLU A 62 21.52 -4.46 13.43
CA GLU A 62 20.45 -5.48 13.54
C GLU A 62 19.70 -5.63 12.21
N TYR A 63 19.49 -4.54 11.46
CA TYR A 63 18.86 -4.60 10.14
C TYR A 63 19.63 -5.47 9.14
N GLU A 64 20.97 -5.47 9.21
CA GLU A 64 21.83 -6.32 8.36
C GLU A 64 21.60 -7.82 8.58
N ARG A 65 20.90 -8.23 9.66
CA ARG A 65 20.51 -9.63 9.86
C ARG A 65 19.37 -9.99 8.90
N PRO A 66 19.52 -11.04 8.06
CA PRO A 66 18.49 -11.40 7.08
C PRO A 66 17.10 -11.65 7.66
N ALA A 67 17.00 -12.17 8.89
CA ALA A 67 15.71 -12.38 9.55
C ALA A 67 14.99 -11.05 9.87
N ILE A 68 15.74 -10.04 10.31
CA ILE A 68 15.23 -8.72 10.68
C ILE A 68 14.84 -7.94 9.43
N ALA A 69 15.72 -7.88 8.42
CA ALA A 69 15.40 -7.25 7.14
C ALA A 69 14.18 -7.91 6.47
N ASN A 70 14.06 -9.24 6.52
CA ASN A 70 12.91 -9.96 5.97
C ASN A 70 11.60 -9.62 6.71
N ALA A 71 11.63 -9.56 8.04
CA ALA A 71 10.46 -9.20 8.83
C ALA A 71 10.00 -7.77 8.56
N ALA A 72 10.95 -6.83 8.49
CA ALA A 72 10.65 -5.44 8.12
C ALA A 72 10.13 -5.32 6.68
N ALA A 73 10.73 -6.05 5.74
CA ALA A 73 10.28 -6.09 4.36
C ALA A 73 8.84 -6.65 4.25
N LEU A 74 8.49 -7.69 5.00
CA LEU A 74 7.12 -8.21 5.07
C LEU A 74 6.16 -7.18 5.66
N GLY A 75 6.53 -6.54 6.78
CA GLY A 75 5.72 -5.50 7.40
C GLY A 75 5.43 -4.31 6.46
N ALA A 76 6.39 -3.95 5.61
CA ALA A 76 6.25 -2.84 4.67
C ALA A 76 5.27 -3.10 3.51
N VAL A 77 4.87 -4.35 3.28
CA VAL A 77 3.98 -4.70 2.16
C VAL A 77 2.72 -5.45 2.58
N ILE A 78 2.64 -5.95 3.82
CA ILE A 78 1.54 -6.79 4.29
C ILE A 78 0.17 -6.11 4.17
N SER A 79 0.11 -4.79 4.31
CA SER A 79 -1.11 -4.01 4.14
C SER A 79 -1.74 -4.20 2.76
N ASP A 80 -0.94 -4.54 1.75
CA ASP A 80 -1.39 -4.78 0.37
C ASP A 80 -1.81 -6.23 0.10
N LEU A 81 -1.83 -7.10 1.11
CA LEU A 81 -2.04 -8.54 0.92
C LEU A 81 -3.33 -8.87 0.14
N SER A 82 -4.46 -8.28 0.53
CA SER A 82 -5.76 -8.55 -0.12
C SER A 82 -5.88 -7.86 -1.47
N TYR A 83 -4.91 -7.03 -1.82
CA TYR A 83 -4.78 -6.47 -3.14
C TYR A 83 -3.97 -7.36 -4.09
N VAL A 84 -3.35 -8.46 -3.64
CA VAL A 84 -2.61 -9.38 -4.54
C VAL A 84 -3.40 -10.67 -4.81
N TYR A 85 -4.51 -10.89 -4.09
CA TYR A 85 -5.22 -12.16 -4.02
C TYR A 85 -6.73 -12.08 -4.34
N PRO A 86 -7.20 -12.60 -5.48
CA PRO A 86 -8.59 -13.03 -5.62
C PRO A 86 -8.77 -14.48 -5.10
N PRO A 87 -9.87 -14.84 -4.40
CA PRO A 87 -11.03 -14.05 -4.00
C PRO A 87 -10.95 -13.69 -2.51
N THR A 88 -9.95 -12.93 -2.08
CA THR A 88 -9.99 -12.36 -0.72
C THR A 88 -10.84 -11.10 -0.74
N PRO A 89 -11.79 -10.92 0.20
CA PRO A 89 -12.43 -9.63 0.37
C PRO A 89 -11.34 -8.58 0.55
N ARG A 90 -11.35 -7.52 -0.28
CA ARG A 90 -10.38 -6.40 -0.19
C ARG A 90 -10.37 -5.73 1.19
N ARG A 91 -11.36 -6.05 2.04
CA ARG A 91 -11.59 -5.53 3.39
C ARG A 91 -10.37 -5.48 4.29
N PHE A 92 -9.52 -6.51 4.34
CA PHE A 92 -8.32 -6.45 5.20
C PHE A 92 -7.41 -5.29 4.76
N SER A 93 -7.07 -5.23 3.49
CA SER A 93 -6.23 -4.15 2.97
C SER A 93 -6.94 -2.80 3.00
N ASP A 94 -8.23 -2.74 2.68
CA ASP A 94 -8.98 -1.49 2.75
C ASP A 94 -9.05 -0.94 4.20
N LEU A 95 -9.14 -1.80 5.23
CA LEU A 95 -9.08 -1.39 6.63
C LEU A 95 -7.74 -0.75 6.97
N LEU A 96 -6.65 -1.39 6.56
CA LEU A 96 -5.30 -0.90 6.81
C LEU A 96 -5.00 0.41 6.06
N HIS A 97 -5.73 0.74 4.99
CA HIS A 97 -5.48 1.96 4.20
C HIS A 97 -6.44 3.13 4.49
N TYR A 98 -7.65 2.84 4.97
CA TYR A 98 -8.73 3.82 4.98
C TYR A 98 -9.49 3.95 6.30
N THR A 99 -9.20 3.14 7.32
CA THR A 99 -9.98 3.16 8.57
C THR A 99 -9.10 2.92 9.79
N GLY A 100 -8.89 3.93 10.63
CA GLY A 100 -8.12 3.72 11.86
C GLY A 100 -6.65 3.41 11.62
N THR A 101 -6.13 3.66 10.42
CA THR A 101 -4.86 3.18 9.90
C THR A 101 -3.67 3.51 10.80
N GLY A 102 -3.54 4.77 11.25
CA GLY A 102 -2.44 5.17 12.14
C GLY A 102 -2.54 4.47 13.50
N ARG A 103 -3.74 4.49 14.10
CA ARG A 103 -4.00 3.87 15.41
C ARG A 103 -3.87 2.35 15.39
N PHE A 104 -4.24 1.70 14.29
CA PHE A 104 -4.07 0.26 14.11
C PHE A 104 -2.59 -0.09 14.01
N THR A 105 -1.82 0.67 13.21
CA THR A 105 -0.36 0.52 13.12
C THR A 105 0.32 0.69 14.49
N ASP A 106 -0.10 1.67 15.29
CA ASP A 106 0.38 1.83 16.67
C ASP A 106 -0.05 0.68 17.58
N THR A 107 -1.24 0.11 17.38
CA THR A 107 -1.69 -1.07 18.13
C THR A 107 -0.83 -2.28 17.83
N VAL A 108 -0.52 -2.54 16.55
CA VAL A 108 0.44 -3.59 16.16
C VAL A 108 1.81 -3.34 16.78
N THR A 109 2.28 -2.08 16.74
CA THR A 109 3.57 -1.68 17.32
C THR A 109 3.60 -1.97 18.82
N ARG A 110 2.56 -1.56 19.56
CA ARG A 110 2.43 -1.80 21.00
C ARG A 110 2.41 -3.28 21.33
N THR A 111 1.62 -4.08 20.61
CA THR A 111 1.56 -5.54 20.81
C THR A 111 2.90 -6.21 20.51
N ALA A 112 3.62 -5.78 19.46
CA ALA A 112 4.97 -6.25 19.19
C ALA A 112 5.96 -5.86 20.32
N CYS A 113 5.84 -4.63 20.84
CA CYS A 113 6.60 -4.16 22.00
C CYS A 113 6.34 -5.01 23.23
N GLU A 114 5.09 -5.36 23.54
CA GLU A 114 4.73 -6.23 24.67
C GLU A 114 5.39 -7.61 24.55
N LEU A 115 5.34 -8.20 23.36
CA LEU A 115 5.94 -9.51 23.05
C LEU A 115 7.48 -9.48 23.11
N GLY A 116 8.11 -8.38 22.73
CA GLY A 116 9.58 -8.20 22.81
C GLY A 116 10.42 -9.02 21.83
N ASP A 117 9.79 -9.65 20.84
CA ASP A 117 10.47 -10.40 19.79
C ASP A 117 11.07 -9.45 18.73
N ARG A 118 12.35 -9.64 18.38
CA ARG A 118 13.06 -8.74 17.45
C ARG A 118 12.47 -8.73 16.05
N GLU A 119 12.03 -9.87 15.54
CA GLU A 119 11.43 -9.95 14.20
C GLU A 119 10.05 -9.28 14.19
N LEU A 120 9.25 -9.45 15.24
CA LEU A 120 7.96 -8.75 15.36
C LEU A 120 8.12 -7.24 15.52
N LEU A 121 9.15 -6.78 16.24
CA LEU A 121 9.50 -5.37 16.31
C LEU A 121 9.92 -4.85 14.92
N ALA A 122 10.75 -5.60 14.19
CA ALA A 122 11.16 -5.24 12.84
C ALA A 122 9.98 -5.23 11.85
N PHE A 123 9.05 -6.17 11.98
CA PHE A 123 7.79 -6.17 11.25
C PHE A 123 6.97 -4.92 11.55
N ALA A 124 6.87 -4.51 12.81
CA ALA A 124 6.19 -3.26 13.18
C ALA A 124 6.89 -2.02 12.58
N VAL A 125 8.23 -1.98 12.55
CA VAL A 125 8.99 -0.93 11.83
C VAL A 125 8.61 -0.91 10.35
N GLY A 126 8.53 -2.08 9.71
CA GLY A 126 8.04 -2.22 8.34
C GLY A 126 6.64 -1.65 8.14
N LEU A 127 5.69 -2.01 9.02
CA LEU A 127 4.32 -1.55 8.94
C LEU A 127 4.20 -0.02 9.13
N ARG A 128 4.98 0.55 10.06
CA ARG A 128 5.11 2.02 10.21
C ARG A 128 5.70 2.67 8.97
N SER A 129 6.67 2.04 8.33
CA SER A 129 7.21 2.50 7.05
C SER A 129 6.13 2.57 5.98
N HIS A 130 5.31 1.52 5.85
CA HIS A 130 4.21 1.47 4.90
C HIS A 130 3.22 2.63 5.12
N TYR A 131 2.84 2.90 6.37
CA TYR A 131 1.98 4.05 6.72
C TYR A 131 2.52 5.36 6.15
N TRP A 132 3.81 5.65 6.35
CA TRP A 132 4.42 6.88 5.84
C TRP A 132 4.59 6.89 4.34
N ALA A 133 5.00 5.74 3.78
CA ALA A 133 5.18 5.54 2.36
C ALA A 133 3.90 5.86 1.60
N ASP A 134 2.77 5.36 2.05
CA ASP A 134 1.52 5.59 1.33
C ASP A 134 0.95 6.96 1.61
N ARG A 135 0.86 7.34 2.89
CA ARG A 135 0.31 8.65 3.28
C ARG A 135 0.94 9.80 2.49
N LEU A 136 2.27 9.87 2.49
CA LEU A 136 2.98 10.97 1.84
C LEU A 136 3.33 10.63 0.39
N GLY A 137 3.61 9.37 0.08
CA GLY A 137 3.96 8.93 -1.25
C GLY A 137 2.81 8.99 -2.24
N HIS A 138 1.57 8.67 -1.84
CA HIS A 138 0.40 8.91 -2.68
C HIS A 138 0.20 10.40 -2.91
N HIS A 139 0.10 11.16 -1.83
CA HIS A 139 -0.25 12.58 -1.92
C HIS A 139 0.80 13.43 -2.65
N HIS A 140 2.09 13.16 -2.46
CA HIS A 140 3.18 13.93 -3.08
C HIS A 140 3.81 13.26 -4.31
N GLY A 141 3.59 11.95 -4.49
CA GLY A 141 4.18 11.13 -5.54
C GLY A 141 3.14 10.63 -6.52
N THR A 142 2.52 9.48 -6.24
CA THR A 142 1.65 8.79 -7.20
C THR A 142 0.54 9.68 -7.71
N ASN A 143 -0.20 10.36 -6.84
CA ASN A 143 -1.39 11.10 -7.25
C ASN A 143 -1.02 12.28 -8.16
N VAL A 144 0.15 12.89 -7.92
CA VAL A 144 0.73 13.94 -8.76
C VAL A 144 1.17 13.37 -10.11
N ILE A 145 1.86 12.22 -10.11
CA ILE A 145 2.31 11.56 -11.34
C ILE A 145 1.11 11.19 -12.20
N VAL A 146 0.12 10.49 -11.63
CA VAL A 146 -1.09 10.06 -12.31
C VAL A 146 -1.82 11.25 -12.93
N ALA A 147 -1.97 12.35 -12.20
CA ALA A 147 -2.61 13.56 -12.72
C ALA A 147 -1.81 14.26 -13.84
N SER A 148 -0.49 14.11 -13.84
CA SER A 148 0.40 14.74 -14.83
C SER A 148 0.52 13.96 -16.15
N LEU A 149 0.20 12.66 -16.15
CA LEU A 149 0.29 11.85 -17.34
C LEU A 149 -0.77 12.28 -18.36
N PRO A 150 -0.43 12.40 -19.67
CA PRO A 150 -1.41 12.76 -20.69
C PRO A 150 -2.57 11.76 -20.69
N ASN A 151 -3.73 12.25 -20.25
CA ASN A 151 -4.83 11.47 -19.72
C ASN A 151 -5.40 10.39 -20.66
N LYS A 152 -5.63 9.21 -20.08
CA LYS A 152 -6.85 8.41 -20.32
C LYS A 152 -8.03 8.85 -19.43
N ALA A 153 -7.83 9.79 -18.51
CA ALA A 153 -8.90 10.29 -17.65
C ALA A 153 -9.92 11.15 -18.44
N PRO A 154 -11.22 11.09 -18.08
CA PRO A 154 -12.25 11.94 -18.66
C PRO A 154 -11.88 13.43 -18.68
N ASN A 155 -12.39 14.19 -19.65
CA ASN A 155 -12.07 15.62 -19.82
C ASN A 155 -12.29 16.47 -18.57
N HIS A 156 -13.24 16.11 -17.69
CA HIS A 156 -13.53 16.84 -16.45
C HIS A 156 -12.46 16.67 -15.35
N LEU A 157 -11.48 15.79 -15.55
CA LEU A 157 -10.36 15.57 -14.61
C LEU A 157 -9.03 16.14 -15.14
N ARG A 158 -9.03 16.89 -16.26
CA ARG A 158 -7.83 17.54 -16.76
C ARG A 158 -7.48 18.76 -15.92
N GLY A 159 -6.19 18.95 -15.60
CA GLY A 159 -5.69 20.13 -14.88
C GLY A 159 -5.78 20.04 -13.35
N ILE A 160 -6.30 18.94 -12.80
CA ILE A 160 -6.15 18.65 -11.37
C ILE A 160 -4.67 18.33 -11.06
N PRO A 161 -4.14 18.73 -9.90
CA PRO A 161 -2.73 18.56 -9.55
C PRO A 161 -2.44 17.17 -8.99
N ARG A 162 -3.50 16.47 -8.58
CA ARG A 162 -3.49 15.17 -7.91
C ARG A 162 -4.77 14.45 -8.29
N LEU A 163 -4.65 13.19 -8.67
CA LEU A 163 -5.78 12.30 -8.92
C LEU A 163 -5.68 11.16 -7.91
N VAL A 164 -6.73 10.97 -7.10
CA VAL A 164 -6.79 9.97 -6.03
C VAL A 164 -7.06 8.58 -6.59
N TYR A 165 -6.64 7.54 -5.86
CA TYR A 165 -6.70 6.14 -6.29
C TYR A 165 -8.08 5.73 -6.77
N GLU A 166 -9.14 6.08 -6.03
CA GLU A 166 -10.52 5.66 -6.33
C GLU A 166 -11.06 6.18 -7.68
N ARG A 167 -10.38 7.15 -8.30
CA ARG A 167 -10.79 7.78 -9.57
C ARG A 167 -10.11 7.18 -10.80
N ASP A 168 -8.89 6.68 -10.66
CA ASP A 168 -8.18 5.98 -11.73
C ASP A 168 -7.27 4.88 -11.19
N THR A 169 -7.92 3.81 -10.77
CA THR A 169 -7.25 2.63 -10.21
C THR A 169 -6.25 1.98 -11.17
N ALA A 170 -6.48 2.10 -12.48
CA ALA A 170 -5.67 1.44 -13.49
C ALA A 170 -4.35 2.18 -13.68
N THR A 171 -4.39 3.51 -13.74
CA THR A 171 -3.18 4.34 -13.88
C THR A 171 -2.36 4.34 -12.60
N HIS A 172 -2.98 4.36 -11.42
CA HIS A 172 -2.25 4.21 -10.14
C HIS A 172 -1.40 2.95 -10.12
N ARG A 173 -2.03 1.78 -10.36
CA ARG A 173 -1.33 0.49 -10.42
C ARG A 173 -0.17 0.46 -11.41
N MET A 174 -0.38 1.08 -12.58
CA MET A 174 0.66 1.17 -13.60
C MET A 174 1.83 2.02 -13.10
N VAL A 175 1.55 3.17 -12.49
CA VAL A 175 2.57 4.06 -11.95
C VAL A 175 3.32 3.37 -10.81
N GLU A 176 2.64 2.86 -9.81
CA GLU A 176 3.30 2.41 -8.58
C GLU A 176 4.12 1.15 -8.76
N ILE A 177 3.53 0.10 -9.32
CA ILE A 177 4.18 -1.21 -9.36
C ILE A 177 5.12 -1.37 -10.55
N GLN A 178 4.96 -0.55 -11.59
CA GLN A 178 5.72 -0.72 -12.80
C GLN A 178 6.61 0.49 -13.09
N ALA A 179 6.05 1.70 -13.16
CA ALA A 179 6.86 2.88 -13.44
C ALA A 179 7.82 3.20 -12.28
N LEU A 180 7.33 3.27 -11.03
CA LEU A 180 8.17 3.57 -9.87
C LEU A 180 9.15 2.43 -9.57
N SER A 181 8.74 1.16 -9.72
CA SER A 181 9.69 0.03 -9.67
C SER A 181 10.83 0.16 -10.68
N ALA A 182 10.56 0.60 -11.91
CA ALA A 182 11.60 0.85 -12.91
C ALA A 182 12.53 2.00 -12.47
N VAL A 183 11.99 3.05 -11.84
CA VAL A 183 12.80 4.13 -11.26
C VAL A 183 13.65 3.60 -10.11
N ASP A 184 13.10 2.83 -9.17
CA ASP A 184 13.84 2.28 -8.03
C ASP A 184 15.03 1.44 -8.46
N LEU A 185 14.85 0.57 -9.46
CA LEU A 185 15.93 -0.27 -9.99
C LEU A 185 17.05 0.55 -10.66
N SER A 186 16.77 1.79 -11.08
CA SER A 186 17.77 2.71 -11.65
C SER A 186 18.58 3.50 -10.62
N LEU A 187 18.10 3.62 -9.37
CA LEU A 187 18.75 4.44 -8.34
C LEU A 187 19.89 3.66 -7.66
N THR A 188 19.54 2.58 -6.99
CA THR A 188 20.44 1.60 -6.34
C THR A 188 19.60 0.38 -5.95
N LEU A 189 20.24 -0.77 -5.78
CA LEU A 189 19.51 -1.95 -5.30
C LEU A 189 19.01 -1.75 -3.86
N VAL A 190 17.83 -2.31 -3.57
CA VAL A 190 17.22 -2.35 -2.23
C VAL A 190 17.59 -3.67 -1.56
N GLU A 191 18.36 -3.60 -0.46
CA GLU A 191 18.83 -4.75 0.33
C GLU A 191 17.65 -5.61 0.80
N ALA A 192 16.58 -4.95 1.28
CA ALA A 192 15.35 -5.62 1.72
C ALA A 192 14.71 -6.46 0.60
N ALA A 193 14.75 -6.00 -0.66
CA ALA A 193 14.21 -6.77 -1.79
C ALA A 193 14.98 -8.08 -1.97
N SER A 194 16.31 -8.03 -1.90
CA SER A 194 17.18 -9.20 -2.06
C SER A 194 16.93 -10.23 -0.95
N VAL A 195 16.85 -9.76 0.30
CA VAL A 195 16.57 -10.62 1.46
C VAL A 195 15.17 -11.23 1.37
N PHE A 196 14.15 -10.42 1.05
CA PHE A 196 12.77 -10.87 0.97
C PHE A 196 12.58 -11.92 -0.13
N ILE A 197 13.10 -11.68 -1.33
CA ILE A 197 13.05 -12.63 -2.45
C ILE A 197 13.70 -13.96 -2.07
N GLY A 198 14.85 -13.91 -1.40
CA GLY A 198 15.58 -15.10 -0.98
C GLY A 198 14.87 -15.92 0.10
N ARG A 199 13.91 -15.35 0.82
CA ARG A 199 13.25 -15.98 1.99
C ARG A 199 11.73 -16.10 1.87
N ALA A 200 11.15 -15.65 0.76
CA ALA A 200 9.70 -15.60 0.57
C ALA A 200 9.00 -16.96 0.72
N ASP A 201 9.67 -18.06 0.39
CA ASP A 201 9.11 -19.42 0.48
C ASP A 201 9.45 -20.14 1.80
N GLU A 202 10.41 -19.61 2.57
CA GLU A 202 10.97 -20.27 3.77
C GLU A 202 10.50 -19.65 5.09
N SER A 203 9.70 -18.59 5.03
CA SER A 203 9.35 -17.76 6.19
C SER A 203 8.15 -18.29 6.99
N ARG A 204 7.94 -19.61 7.07
CA ARG A 204 6.76 -20.19 7.76
C ARG A 204 6.68 -19.81 9.23
N GLU A 205 7.81 -19.79 9.93
CA GLU A 205 7.84 -19.39 11.34
C GLU A 205 7.54 -17.90 11.54
N LEU A 206 8.15 -17.04 10.72
CA LEU A 206 7.88 -15.61 10.74
C LEU A 206 6.41 -15.34 10.42
N ALA A 207 5.86 -15.98 9.38
CA ALA A 207 4.47 -15.84 9.01
C ALA A 207 3.52 -16.28 10.13
N ALA A 208 3.83 -17.36 10.85
CA ALA A 208 3.05 -17.82 12.01
C ALA A 208 3.14 -16.84 13.20
N ARG A 209 4.31 -16.23 13.42
CA ARG A 209 4.46 -15.15 14.43
C ARG A 209 3.66 -13.91 14.03
N VAL A 210 3.71 -13.51 12.76
CA VAL A 210 2.97 -12.35 12.22
C VAL A 210 1.47 -12.58 12.26
N GLU A 211 0.97 -13.76 11.88
CA GLU A 211 -0.45 -14.13 12.00
C GLU A 211 -0.96 -13.92 13.44
N LYS A 212 -0.21 -14.43 14.43
CA LYS A 212 -0.56 -14.26 15.85
C LYS A 212 -0.54 -12.79 16.28
N LEU A 213 0.47 -12.02 15.85
CA LEU A 213 0.56 -10.59 16.13
C LEU A 213 -0.62 -9.82 15.54
N LEU A 214 -0.93 -10.06 14.26
CA LEU A 214 -2.06 -9.43 13.57
C LEU A 214 -3.38 -9.85 14.22
N GLY A 215 -3.56 -11.12 14.56
CA GLY A 215 -4.74 -11.61 15.28
C GLY A 215 -4.96 -10.91 16.61
N ALA A 216 -3.93 -10.81 17.45
CA ALA A 216 -4.01 -10.09 18.72
C ALA A 216 -4.36 -8.60 18.52
N SER A 217 -3.69 -7.94 17.56
CA SER A 217 -3.87 -6.51 17.27
C SER A 217 -5.26 -6.21 16.70
N PHE A 218 -5.75 -7.04 15.79
CA PHE A 218 -7.12 -6.95 15.24
C PHE A 218 -8.17 -7.15 16.32
N GLY A 219 -8.00 -8.16 17.17
CA GLY A 219 -8.93 -8.45 18.26
C GLY A 219 -9.05 -7.29 19.24
N VAL A 220 -7.94 -6.60 19.54
CA VAL A 220 -7.91 -5.41 20.41
C VAL A 220 -8.53 -4.20 19.72
N PHE A 221 -8.20 -3.95 18.44
CA PHE A 221 -8.56 -2.71 17.77
C PHE A 221 -9.93 -2.74 17.09
N TYR A 222 -10.22 -3.77 16.31
CA TYR A 222 -11.47 -3.92 15.55
C TYR A 222 -12.48 -4.84 16.24
N GLY A 223 -12.06 -5.55 17.30
CA GLY A 223 -12.90 -6.50 18.03
C GLY A 223 -12.84 -7.92 17.48
N LYS A 224 -13.25 -8.89 18.32
CA LYS A 224 -13.14 -10.34 18.02
C LYS A 224 -13.91 -10.78 16.78
N ALA A 225 -15.00 -10.09 16.43
CA ALA A 225 -15.79 -10.40 15.24
C ALA A 225 -15.00 -10.19 13.93
N MET A 226 -13.95 -9.37 13.96
CA MET A 226 -13.15 -9.04 12.77
C MET A 226 -11.93 -9.95 12.59
N LEU A 227 -11.75 -10.96 13.44
CA LEU A 227 -10.62 -11.89 13.36
C LEU A 227 -10.65 -12.74 12.09
N GLU A 228 -11.82 -12.96 11.48
CA GLU A 228 -11.95 -13.68 10.19
C GLU A 228 -11.26 -12.97 9.02
N LEU A 229 -10.98 -11.66 9.16
CA LEU A 229 -10.27 -10.89 8.14
C LEU A 229 -8.74 -11.00 8.25
N VAL A 230 -8.23 -11.53 9.36
CA VAL A 230 -6.79 -11.69 9.57
C VAL A 230 -6.29 -12.76 8.59
N PRO A 231 -5.24 -12.49 7.80
CA PRO A 231 -4.69 -13.47 6.89
C PRO A 231 -4.06 -14.62 7.69
N ASP A 232 -4.46 -15.85 7.37
CA ASP A 232 -3.84 -17.04 7.93
C ASP A 232 -2.39 -17.23 7.44
N LEU A 233 -1.67 -18.14 8.09
CA LEU A 233 -0.31 -18.53 7.74
C LEU A 233 -0.10 -18.78 6.23
N ASN A 234 -0.97 -19.57 5.61
CA ASN A 234 -0.81 -19.96 4.21
C ASN A 234 -0.98 -18.74 3.30
N ARG A 235 -1.94 -17.87 3.60
CA ARG A 235 -2.14 -16.61 2.86
C ARG A 235 -0.94 -15.69 2.93
N ILE A 236 -0.29 -15.57 4.10
CA ILE A 236 0.91 -14.74 4.25
C ILE A 236 2.08 -15.31 3.42
N ILE A 237 2.25 -16.64 3.41
CA ILE A 237 3.28 -17.31 2.60
C ILE A 237 3.00 -17.13 1.10
N GLU A 238 1.76 -17.39 0.66
CA GLU A 238 1.35 -17.23 -0.74
C GLU A 238 1.51 -15.79 -1.22
N PHE A 239 1.15 -14.82 -0.37
CA PHE A 239 1.36 -13.40 -0.62
C PHE A 239 2.85 -13.09 -0.81
N SER A 240 3.70 -13.53 0.12
CA SER A 240 5.15 -13.31 0.05
C SER A 240 5.74 -13.87 -1.24
N GLY A 241 5.34 -15.09 -1.62
CA GLY A 241 5.79 -15.70 -2.87
C GLY A 241 5.34 -14.95 -4.13
N ARG A 242 4.10 -14.43 -4.15
CA ARG A 242 3.60 -13.61 -5.28
C ARG A 242 4.32 -12.27 -5.39
N VAL A 243 4.56 -11.61 -4.25
CA VAL A 243 5.34 -10.37 -4.16
C VAL A 243 6.75 -10.60 -4.72
N ALA A 244 7.41 -11.68 -4.30
CA ALA A 244 8.72 -12.07 -4.83
C ALA A 244 8.68 -12.32 -6.34
N SER A 245 7.69 -13.07 -6.85
CA SER A 245 7.52 -13.38 -8.28
C SER A 245 7.33 -12.14 -9.14
N VAL A 246 6.45 -11.23 -8.74
CA VAL A 246 6.18 -9.99 -9.48
C VAL A 246 7.40 -9.05 -9.40
N THR A 247 8.07 -8.94 -8.26
CA THR A 247 9.32 -8.16 -8.14
C THR A 247 10.41 -8.74 -9.04
N CYS A 248 10.57 -10.07 -9.05
CA CYS A 248 11.56 -10.72 -9.91
C CYS A 248 11.27 -10.56 -11.40
N SER A 249 10.00 -10.51 -11.79
CA SER A 249 9.63 -10.14 -13.16
C SER A 249 10.11 -8.73 -13.52
N ALA A 250 10.04 -7.80 -12.56
CA ALA A 250 10.52 -6.43 -12.75
C ALA A 250 12.05 -6.36 -12.87
N ILE A 251 12.75 -7.04 -11.96
CA ILE A 251 14.22 -7.13 -11.94
C ILE A 251 14.76 -7.78 -13.22
N ASP A 252 14.25 -8.95 -13.62
CA ASP A 252 14.71 -9.66 -14.81
C ASP A 252 14.50 -8.84 -16.09
N THR A 253 13.36 -8.14 -16.18
CA THR A 253 13.09 -7.26 -17.33
C THR A 253 14.02 -6.05 -17.34
N ALA A 254 14.16 -5.33 -16.23
CA ALA A 254 14.98 -4.12 -16.17
C ALA A 254 16.47 -4.40 -16.42
N TYR A 255 16.99 -5.47 -15.81
CA TYR A 255 18.38 -5.90 -16.01
C TYR A 255 18.61 -6.61 -17.35
N GLY A 256 17.57 -7.06 -18.03
CA GLY A 256 17.66 -7.48 -19.44
C GLY A 256 17.96 -6.32 -20.39
N GLU A 257 17.39 -5.14 -20.12
CA GLU A 257 17.61 -3.92 -20.93
C GLU A 257 18.96 -3.26 -20.63
N ALA A 258 19.38 -3.28 -19.36
CA ALA A 258 20.65 -2.73 -18.91
C ALA A 258 21.25 -3.66 -17.82
N PRO A 259 22.10 -4.62 -18.22
CA PRO A 259 22.69 -5.58 -17.30
C PRO A 259 23.40 -4.91 -16.12
N PRO A 260 23.26 -5.44 -14.89
CA PRO A 260 23.88 -4.85 -13.73
C PRO A 260 25.39 -5.02 -13.76
N SER A 261 26.10 -3.99 -13.32
CA SER A 261 27.57 -4.01 -13.22
C SER A 261 28.09 -4.50 -11.86
N SER A 262 27.23 -4.61 -10.84
CA SER A 262 27.64 -5.05 -9.50
C SER A 262 27.37 -6.54 -9.27
N LYS A 263 28.26 -7.18 -8.50
CA LYS A 263 28.16 -8.60 -8.12
C LYS A 263 26.86 -8.91 -7.37
N ASP A 264 26.44 -8.05 -6.45
CA ASP A 264 25.24 -8.27 -5.65
C ASP A 264 23.96 -8.23 -6.50
N ASN A 265 23.92 -7.33 -7.48
CA ASN A 265 22.80 -7.23 -8.41
C ASN A 265 22.76 -8.43 -9.38
N LEU A 266 23.93 -8.95 -9.78
CA LEU A 266 24.02 -10.19 -10.57
C LEU A 266 23.48 -11.38 -9.77
N GLN A 267 23.86 -11.51 -8.50
CA GLN A 267 23.34 -12.58 -7.64
C GLN A 267 21.83 -12.47 -7.44
N LEU A 268 21.30 -11.25 -7.27
CA LEU A 268 19.86 -11.04 -7.18
C LEU A 268 19.14 -11.41 -8.49
N LEU A 269 19.69 -11.01 -9.63
CA LEU A 269 19.16 -11.38 -10.94
C LEU A 269 19.11 -12.91 -11.09
N ASP A 270 20.18 -13.61 -10.72
CA ASP A 270 20.23 -15.07 -10.78
C ASP A 270 19.19 -15.73 -9.87
N ARG A 271 19.04 -15.24 -8.63
CA ARG A 271 17.97 -15.68 -7.72
C ARG A 271 16.58 -15.44 -8.33
N CYS A 272 16.37 -14.30 -8.95
CA CYS A 272 15.10 -13.99 -9.59
C CYS A 272 14.82 -14.89 -10.78
N LYS A 273 15.81 -15.16 -11.63
CA LYS A 273 15.67 -16.11 -12.74
C LYS A 273 15.35 -17.52 -12.23
N GLN A 274 15.99 -17.97 -11.14
CA GLN A 274 15.68 -19.25 -10.51
C GLN A 274 14.24 -19.29 -9.99
N ARG A 275 13.79 -18.22 -9.34
CA ARG A 275 12.41 -18.07 -8.84
C ARG A 275 11.39 -18.15 -9.97
N LEU A 276 11.58 -17.37 -11.04
CA LEU A 276 10.67 -17.36 -12.19
C LEU A 276 10.58 -18.75 -12.84
N ARG A 277 11.71 -19.45 -13.02
CA ARG A 277 11.72 -20.85 -13.49
C ARG A 277 10.98 -21.81 -12.55
N SER A 278 11.12 -21.62 -11.23
CA SER A 278 10.40 -22.43 -10.24
C SER A 278 8.89 -22.22 -10.31
N ASP A 279 8.44 -20.97 -10.48
CA ASP A 279 7.04 -20.64 -10.67
C ASP A 279 6.48 -21.29 -11.96
N GLU A 280 7.21 -21.24 -13.08
CA GLU A 280 6.85 -21.88 -14.36
C GLU A 280 6.79 -23.40 -14.27
N ALA A 281 7.64 -24.02 -13.45
CA ALA A 281 7.60 -25.45 -13.21
C ALA A 281 6.39 -25.89 -12.36
N LYS A 282 5.89 -25.01 -11.49
CA LYS A 282 4.78 -25.28 -10.57
C LYS A 282 3.41 -24.93 -11.14
N ASP A 283 3.34 -23.94 -12.04
CA ASP A 283 2.10 -23.42 -12.60
C ASP A 283 2.24 -23.20 -14.11
N LYS A 284 1.43 -23.93 -14.89
CA LYS A 284 1.43 -23.92 -16.35
C LYS A 284 1.11 -22.55 -16.95
N ASP A 285 0.39 -21.69 -16.23
CA ASP A 285 0.03 -20.35 -16.68
C ASP A 285 1.06 -19.29 -16.25
N ALA A 286 2.05 -19.66 -15.42
CA ALA A 286 3.02 -18.70 -14.90
C ALA A 286 3.85 -18.03 -16.01
N ALA A 287 4.30 -18.80 -17.01
CA ALA A 287 5.08 -18.28 -18.13
C ALA A 287 4.33 -17.16 -18.88
N GLN A 288 3.04 -17.37 -19.17
CA GLN A 288 2.19 -16.35 -19.81
C GLN A 288 2.05 -15.11 -18.93
N ARG A 289 1.88 -15.28 -17.60
CA ARG A 289 1.78 -14.15 -16.66
C ARG A 289 3.10 -13.39 -16.53
N HIS A 290 4.25 -14.06 -16.56
CA HIS A 290 5.57 -13.42 -16.56
C HIS A 290 5.79 -12.63 -17.86
N GLN A 291 5.45 -13.22 -19.02
CA GLN A 291 5.53 -12.53 -20.31
C GLN A 291 4.65 -11.28 -20.36
N GLN A 292 3.41 -11.35 -19.86
CA GLN A 292 2.53 -10.19 -19.79
C GLN A 292 3.10 -9.09 -18.89
N ARG A 293 3.66 -9.47 -17.72
CA ARG A 293 4.31 -8.53 -16.79
C ARG A 293 5.51 -7.85 -17.44
N ARG A 294 6.37 -8.61 -18.13
CA ARG A 294 7.51 -8.08 -18.88
C ARG A 294 7.08 -7.08 -19.95
N SER A 295 6.07 -7.42 -20.76
CA SER A 295 5.54 -6.50 -21.79
C SER A 295 5.00 -5.20 -21.17
N ASN A 296 4.29 -5.29 -20.05
CA ASN A 296 3.80 -4.10 -19.35
C ASN A 296 4.95 -3.25 -18.80
N LEU A 297 5.96 -3.87 -18.19
CA LEU A 297 7.10 -3.16 -17.63
C LEU A 297 7.93 -2.45 -18.69
N LEU A 298 8.21 -3.09 -19.85
CA LEU A 298 8.94 -2.46 -20.95
C LEU A 298 8.23 -1.18 -21.43
N ARG A 299 6.89 -1.22 -21.54
CA ARG A 299 6.09 -0.03 -21.87
C ARG A 299 6.23 1.07 -20.82
N ASN A 300 6.32 0.70 -19.55
CA ASN A 300 6.44 1.67 -18.45
C ASN A 300 7.86 2.22 -18.28
N ILE A 301 8.89 1.45 -18.60
CA ILE A 301 10.26 1.98 -18.74
C ILE A 301 10.29 3.06 -19.82
N GLN A 302 9.63 2.83 -20.96
CA GLN A 302 9.51 3.84 -22.01
C GLN A 302 8.71 5.07 -21.56
N LEU A 303 7.64 4.87 -20.78
CA LEU A 303 6.87 5.97 -20.19
C LEU A 303 7.75 6.84 -19.27
N VAL A 304 8.55 6.23 -18.39
CA VAL A 304 9.49 6.95 -17.50
C VAL A 304 10.51 7.74 -18.31
N LYS A 305 11.02 7.18 -19.41
CA LYS A 305 11.93 7.91 -20.33
C LYS A 305 11.23 9.09 -21.01
N GLN A 306 9.97 8.93 -21.40
CA GLN A 306 9.18 9.96 -22.05
C GLN A 306 8.78 11.10 -21.11
N PHE A 307 8.56 10.80 -19.82
CA PHE A 307 8.13 11.76 -18.81
C PHE A 307 9.15 11.84 -17.66
N PRO A 308 10.26 12.58 -17.82
CA PRO A 308 11.26 12.77 -16.76
C PRO A 308 10.69 13.35 -15.45
N SER A 309 9.53 14.02 -15.52
CA SER A 309 8.80 14.51 -14.36
C SER A 309 8.42 13.40 -13.38
N ILE A 310 8.25 12.16 -13.84
CA ILE A 310 7.99 10.99 -12.98
C ILE A 310 9.14 10.80 -11.99
N VAL A 311 10.39 10.81 -12.49
CA VAL A 311 11.58 10.62 -11.67
C VAL A 311 11.76 11.77 -10.69
N THR A 312 11.58 13.02 -11.14
CA THR A 312 11.73 14.20 -10.26
C THR A 312 10.66 14.23 -9.18
N THR A 313 9.42 13.88 -9.51
CA THR A 313 8.29 13.83 -8.57
C THR A 313 8.49 12.71 -7.56
N TYR A 314 8.88 11.52 -8.01
CA TYR A 314 9.15 10.39 -7.14
C TYR A 314 10.30 10.68 -6.15
N ARG A 315 11.43 11.23 -6.63
CA ARG A 315 12.56 11.61 -5.75
C ARG A 315 12.17 12.66 -4.73
N LYS A 316 11.40 13.67 -5.13
CA LYS A 316 10.87 14.67 -4.20
C LYS A 316 9.98 14.01 -3.15
N SER A 317 9.10 13.11 -3.58
CA SER A 317 8.18 12.40 -2.69
C SER A 317 8.91 11.49 -1.70
N LEU A 318 9.99 10.81 -2.10
CA LEU A 318 10.87 10.07 -1.17
C LEU A 318 11.45 10.98 -0.08
N ASN A 319 11.88 12.20 -0.44
CA ASN A 319 12.36 13.18 0.54
C ASN A 319 11.25 13.66 1.47
N ASP A 320 10.04 13.90 0.94
CA ASP A 320 8.89 14.31 1.74
C ASP A 320 8.51 13.20 2.75
N VAL A 321 8.54 11.94 2.33
CA VAL A 321 8.35 10.76 3.20
C VAL A 321 9.41 10.72 4.30
N ALA A 322 10.69 10.81 3.96
CA ALA A 322 11.80 10.79 4.93
C ALA A 322 11.71 11.94 5.94
N GLN A 323 11.29 13.13 5.50
CA GLN A 323 11.03 14.25 6.39
C GLN A 323 9.82 13.99 7.30
N GLY A 324 8.75 13.39 6.79
CA GLY A 324 7.59 13.01 7.60
C GLY A 324 7.96 12.03 8.71
N ILE A 325 8.73 11.00 8.38
CA ILE A 325 9.25 10.01 9.33
C ILE A 325 10.12 10.69 10.39
N SER A 326 11.10 11.48 9.98
CA SER A 326 12.09 12.07 10.91
C SER A 326 11.51 13.15 11.84
N LYS A 327 10.49 13.88 11.41
CA LYS A 327 9.84 14.95 12.20
C LYS A 327 8.76 14.44 13.15
N HIS A 328 8.30 13.21 12.96
CA HIS A 328 7.23 12.67 13.78
C HIS A 328 7.75 11.91 14.99
N ALA A 329 7.29 12.33 16.16
CA ALA A 329 7.46 11.61 17.41
C ALA A 329 6.07 11.27 17.97
N GLY A 330 5.96 10.08 18.56
CA GLY A 330 4.73 9.64 19.23
C GLY A 330 3.78 8.81 18.36
N PRO A 331 2.49 8.76 18.74
CA PRO A 331 1.46 7.99 18.04
C PRO A 331 1.20 8.49 16.62
N LEU A 332 1.04 7.56 15.69
CA LEU A 332 0.72 7.85 14.30
C LEU A 332 -0.71 8.42 14.19
N PRO A 333 -0.88 9.57 13.49
CA PRO A 333 -2.21 10.13 13.33
C PRO A 333 -3.06 9.31 12.37
N ASP A 334 -4.39 9.41 12.49
CA ASP A 334 -5.32 8.64 11.66
C ASP A 334 -5.61 9.38 10.35
N TYR A 335 -4.85 9.06 9.30
CA TYR A 335 -4.98 9.66 7.96
C TYR A 335 -5.43 8.62 6.94
N ASN A 336 -6.24 9.06 5.97
CA ASN A 336 -6.47 8.32 4.75
C ASN A 336 -5.18 8.34 3.92
N LEU A 337 -4.64 7.16 3.63
CA LEU A 337 -3.32 7.03 3.02
C LEU A 337 -3.23 7.60 1.60
N ASP A 338 -4.34 7.64 0.87
CA ASP A 338 -4.38 8.15 -0.51
C ASP A 338 -4.47 9.68 -0.57
N THR A 339 -5.34 10.26 0.26
CA THR A 339 -5.60 11.71 0.21
C THR A 339 -4.66 12.53 1.10
N ASN A 340 -4.05 11.90 2.12
CA ASN A 340 -3.32 12.56 3.21
C ASN A 340 -4.17 13.59 3.98
N LEU A 341 -5.48 13.35 4.09
CA LEU A 341 -6.37 14.09 5.01
C LEU A 341 -6.80 13.15 6.15
N PRO A 342 -7.21 13.69 7.32
CA PRO A 342 -7.68 12.87 8.43
C PRO A 342 -8.71 11.85 7.96
N ALA A 343 -8.58 10.60 8.41
CA ALA A 343 -9.52 9.53 8.05
C ALA A 343 -10.88 9.84 8.69
N ALA A 344 -11.81 10.38 7.89
CA ALA A 344 -13.14 10.77 8.33
C ALA A 344 -14.22 10.06 7.49
N GLY A 345 -15.35 9.77 8.14
CA GLY A 345 -16.53 9.26 7.48
C GLY A 345 -17.04 10.29 6.48
N GLY A 346 -17.33 9.82 5.27
CA GLY A 346 -17.48 10.69 4.16
C GLY A 346 -16.16 11.37 3.83
N GLN A 347 -15.31 10.72 3.05
CA GLN A 347 -14.11 11.37 2.50
C GLN A 347 -13.71 10.68 1.22
N SER A 348 -13.85 9.36 1.22
CA SER A 348 -13.73 8.49 0.07
C SER A 348 -14.80 7.42 0.15
N ARG A 349 -15.32 7.04 -1.01
CA ARG A 349 -16.27 5.94 -1.13
C ARG A 349 -15.65 4.60 -0.70
N ILE A 350 -14.33 4.45 -0.78
CA ILE A 350 -13.65 3.25 -0.29
C ILE A 350 -13.66 3.24 1.24
N ALA A 351 -13.24 4.33 1.89
CA ALA A 351 -13.27 4.46 3.35
C ALA A 351 -14.66 4.21 3.93
N ASP A 352 -15.69 4.81 3.32
CA ASP A 352 -17.07 4.66 3.79
C ASP A 352 -17.55 3.21 3.69
N ARG A 353 -17.26 2.54 2.57
CA ARG A 353 -17.63 1.13 2.38
C ARG A 353 -16.88 0.21 3.33
N THR A 354 -15.61 0.50 3.59
CA THR A 354 -14.79 -0.22 4.56
C THR A 354 -15.36 -0.09 5.96
N PHE A 355 -15.66 1.14 6.39
CA PHE A 355 -16.25 1.41 7.70
C PHE A 355 -17.65 0.79 7.83
N CYS A 356 -18.50 0.90 6.81
CA CYS A 356 -19.81 0.23 6.79
C CYS A 356 -19.66 -1.29 6.93
N GLY A 357 -18.65 -1.89 6.29
CA GLY A 357 -18.35 -3.31 6.40
C GLY A 357 -17.96 -3.77 7.82
N LEU A 358 -17.44 -2.88 8.68
CA LEU A 358 -17.20 -3.18 10.09
C LEU A 358 -18.52 -3.28 10.88
N VAL A 359 -19.46 -2.38 10.60
CA VAL A 359 -20.69 -2.19 11.39
C VAL A 359 -21.82 -3.12 10.94
N ASP A 360 -21.88 -3.48 9.65
CA ASP A 360 -22.94 -4.34 9.09
C ASP A 360 -22.80 -5.82 9.48
N THR A 361 -21.74 -6.20 10.21
CA THR A 361 -21.70 -7.48 10.94
C THR A 361 -22.84 -7.60 11.99
N TRP A 362 -23.55 -6.49 12.28
CA TRP A 362 -24.73 -6.43 13.14
C TRP A 362 -26.09 -6.44 12.40
N GLY A 363 -26.14 -6.79 11.11
CA GLY A 363 -27.39 -7.12 10.41
C GLY A 363 -28.33 -5.93 10.16
N LYS A 364 -27.80 -4.72 10.02
CA LYS A 364 -28.58 -3.54 9.60
C LYS A 364 -27.96 -2.98 8.34
N SER A 365 -28.61 -3.28 7.22
CA SER A 365 -28.18 -2.89 5.88
C SER A 365 -27.66 -1.45 5.86
N CYS A 366 -26.35 -1.33 5.73
CA CYS A 366 -25.73 -0.07 5.39
C CYS A 366 -26.13 0.21 3.94
N LYS A 367 -27.26 0.89 3.73
CA LYS A 367 -27.54 1.52 2.43
C LYS A 367 -26.36 2.45 2.17
N ASP A 368 -25.63 2.24 1.08
CA ASP A 368 -24.44 2.98 0.70
C ASP A 368 -24.53 4.45 1.16
N GLY A 369 -23.77 4.80 2.21
CA GLY A 369 -23.68 6.18 2.72
C GLY A 369 -24.11 6.43 4.17
N SER A 370 -24.09 5.47 5.10
CA SER A 370 -24.47 5.78 6.49
C SER A 370 -23.79 4.94 7.57
N VAL A 371 -22.55 5.23 7.94
CA VAL A 371 -22.19 5.19 9.37
C VAL A 371 -21.12 6.25 9.66
N PHE A 372 -21.49 7.24 10.50
CA PHE A 372 -20.76 8.48 10.85
C PHE A 372 -20.84 9.67 9.86
N SER A 373 -22.06 10.05 9.48
CA SER A 373 -22.46 11.45 9.67
C SER A 373 -22.83 11.64 11.15
N LEU A 374 -21.85 11.83 12.02
CA LEU A 374 -22.07 12.16 13.44
C LEU A 374 -21.25 13.40 13.76
N THR A 375 -21.61 14.49 13.10
CA THR A 375 -21.80 15.80 13.72
C THR A 375 -22.62 16.61 12.73
N GLU A 376 -23.86 16.88 13.14
CA GLU A 376 -24.84 17.78 12.51
C GLU A 376 -25.64 17.23 11.32
N LYS A 377 -26.97 17.43 11.39
CA LYS A 377 -27.98 16.97 10.43
C LYS A 377 -27.91 17.75 9.11
N VAL A 378 -26.77 17.70 8.43
CA VAL A 378 -26.53 18.34 7.13
C VAL A 378 -25.97 17.30 6.15
N ARG A 379 -26.59 17.14 4.98
CA ARG A 379 -26.01 16.39 3.85
C ARG A 379 -24.83 17.19 3.29
N PHE A 380 -23.65 16.58 3.19
CA PHE A 380 -22.54 17.15 2.45
C PHE A 380 -22.20 16.32 1.20
N ASP A 381 -21.93 17.03 0.11
CA ASP A 381 -21.70 16.53 -1.25
C ASP A 381 -20.18 16.37 -1.49
N TRP A 382 -19.70 15.16 -1.82
CA TRP A 382 -18.31 14.85 -2.21
C TRP A 382 -17.77 15.72 -3.37
N LYS A 383 -18.62 16.52 -4.02
CA LYS A 383 -18.30 17.33 -5.21
C LYS A 383 -17.50 18.61 -4.95
N GLN A 384 -17.43 19.17 -3.73
CA GLN A 384 -16.65 20.42 -3.49
C GLN A 384 -15.15 20.18 -3.19
N TYR A 385 -14.74 18.94 -2.91
CA TYR A 385 -13.32 18.59 -2.70
C TYR A 385 -12.49 18.54 -4.00
N LEU A 386 -13.10 18.82 -5.16
CA LEU A 386 -12.41 19.01 -6.43
C LEU A 386 -11.67 20.37 -6.53
N ASP A 387 -11.99 21.37 -5.69
CA ASP A 387 -11.41 22.73 -5.84
C ASP A 387 -10.20 23.01 -4.94
N GLU A 388 -10.00 22.31 -3.81
CA GLU A 388 -8.94 22.64 -2.83
C GLU A 388 -7.80 21.61 -2.70
N GLY A 389 -7.84 20.48 -3.43
CA GLY A 389 -6.63 19.67 -3.68
C GLY A 389 -5.50 20.46 -4.38
N LEU A 390 -5.82 21.68 -4.84
CA LEU A 390 -4.96 22.69 -5.46
C LEU A 390 -4.46 23.81 -4.55
N ARG A 391 -4.92 23.94 -3.30
CA ARG A 391 -4.45 25.02 -2.42
C ARG A 391 -4.00 24.50 -1.07
N ALA A 392 -2.79 23.95 -1.08
CA ALA A 392 -1.97 23.96 0.12
C ALA A 392 -1.77 25.42 0.58
N ARG A 393 -2.41 25.81 1.69
CA ARG A 393 -1.95 26.72 2.76
C ARG A 393 -3.06 26.76 3.82
N ALA A 394 -2.81 26.26 5.03
CA ALA A 394 -2.12 26.98 6.10
C ALA A 394 -2.90 28.23 6.52
N ASP A 395 -3.88 28.06 7.40
CA ASP A 395 -4.24 29.03 8.46
C ASP A 395 -5.18 28.34 9.46
N GLY A 396 -4.80 28.35 10.74
CA GLY A 396 -5.59 27.81 11.86
C GLY A 396 -6.87 28.62 12.14
N PRO A 397 -7.69 28.18 13.11
CA PRO A 397 -9.00 28.80 13.34
C PRO A 397 -8.83 30.22 13.91
N LYS A 398 -9.16 31.24 13.11
CA LYS A 398 -9.52 32.57 13.61
C LYS A 398 -11.04 32.62 13.73
N GLY A 399 -11.51 32.79 14.97
CA GLY A 399 -12.92 32.77 15.33
C GLY A 399 -13.72 33.98 14.87
N GLY A 400 -15.02 33.91 15.13
CA GLY A 400 -15.94 35.04 15.09
C GLY A 400 -17.33 34.67 14.57
N GLY A 401 -18.26 34.34 15.47
CA GLY A 401 -19.67 34.15 15.14
C GLY A 401 -20.47 33.78 16.38
N GLY A 402 -20.94 34.79 17.11
CA GLY A 402 -21.54 34.66 18.43
C GLY A 402 -22.88 33.93 18.47
N PHE A 403 -23.06 33.14 19.53
CA PHE A 403 -24.38 32.75 20.00
C PHE A 403 -24.85 33.77 21.04
N VAL A 404 -25.92 34.47 20.69
CA VAL A 404 -26.68 35.35 21.59
C VAL A 404 -27.50 34.47 22.53
N HIS A 405 -27.23 34.56 23.83
CA HIS A 405 -28.17 34.17 24.88
C HIS A 405 -29.33 35.17 24.93
N SER A 406 -30.56 34.68 25.00
CA SER A 406 -31.67 35.42 25.61
C SER A 406 -32.08 34.72 26.90
N PRO A 407 -32.22 35.44 28.02
CA PRO A 407 -32.74 34.87 29.26
C PRO A 407 -34.28 34.86 29.23
N SER A 408 -34.84 33.84 29.85
CA SER A 408 -36.26 33.73 30.19
C SER A 408 -36.68 34.83 31.17
N LYS A 409 -37.89 35.37 30.95
CA LYS A 409 -38.83 35.64 32.04
C LYS A 409 -39.94 34.61 31.97
#